data_AF-A0AAU1MWS6-F1
#
_entry.id   AF-A0AAU1MWS6-F1
#
_cell.length_a   1.000
_cell.length_b   1.000
_cell.length_c   1.000
_cell.angle_alpha   90.00
_cell.angle_beta   90.00
_cell.angle_gamma   90.00
#
_symmetry.space_group_name_H-M   'P 1'
#
loop_
_entity.id
_entity.type
_entity.pdbx_description
1 polymer ?
#
loop_
_entity_poly.entity_id
_entity_poly.type
_entity_poly.pdbx_seq_one_letter_code
_entity_poly.pdbx_strand_id
1 'polypeptide(L)'
;MHDRPRMEEAVDVLRAELEVGRSTKTELTTRLAWLAFMRFAQQRFATAPTPDSAGLLFQYGTYAFSGRPMFTVDLTRQFDISDDGGEHDHYVQIHCELRCECEPALDALDMLGGGC
;
A
#
# COMPACT_ATOMS: atom_id res chain seq x y z
N MET A 1 -2.39 -26.97 6.37
CA MET A 1 -1.96 -25.64 6.85
C MET A 1 -0.81 -25.24 5.95
N HIS A 2 -1.07 -24.42 4.93
CA HIS A 2 0.03 -23.92 4.10
C HIS A 2 0.87 -22.97 4.96
N ASP A 3 2.18 -23.05 4.82
CA ASP A 3 3.11 -22.16 5.50
C ASP A 3 2.73 -20.71 5.15
N ARG A 4 2.56 -19.84 6.14
CA ARG A 4 2.19 -18.44 5.89
C ARG A 4 3.43 -17.70 5.41
N PRO A 5 3.32 -16.81 4.41
CA PRO A 5 4.47 -16.00 4.00
C PRO A 5 4.97 -15.17 5.18
N ARG A 6 6.29 -15.03 5.28
CA ARG A 6 6.94 -14.17 6.26
C ARG A 6 6.88 -12.71 5.81
N MET A 7 7.02 -11.78 6.75
CA MET A 7 6.91 -10.34 6.45
C MET A 7 7.98 -9.88 5.46
N GLU A 8 9.16 -10.50 5.50
CA GLU A 8 10.27 -10.23 4.59
C GLU A 8 9.92 -10.55 3.13
N GLU A 9 8.98 -11.46 2.91
CA GLU A 9 8.49 -11.84 1.58
C GLU A 9 7.39 -10.89 1.07
N ALA A 10 6.92 -9.94 1.88
CA ALA A 10 5.77 -9.10 1.55
C ALA A 10 5.97 -8.27 0.28
N VAL A 11 7.18 -7.76 0.05
CA VAL A 11 7.51 -7.02 -1.17
C VAL A 11 7.41 -7.93 -2.40
N ASP A 12 7.90 -9.16 -2.30
CA ASP A 12 7.87 -10.11 -3.41
C ASP A 12 6.45 -10.60 -3.71
N VAL A 13 5.64 -10.81 -2.68
CA VAL A 13 4.22 -11.13 -2.82
C VAL A 13 3.47 -9.98 -3.50
N LEU A 14 3.68 -8.73 -3.06
CA LEU A 14 3.06 -7.56 -3.71
C LEU A 14 3.51 -7.44 -5.17
N ARG A 15 4.81 -7.63 -5.44
CA ARG A 15 5.34 -7.59 -6.81
C ARG A 15 4.69 -8.65 -7.69
N ALA A 16 4.56 -9.88 -7.20
CA ALA A 16 3.88 -10.94 -7.93
C ALA A 16 2.43 -10.58 -8.27
N GLU A 17 1.68 -9.99 -7.33
CA GLU A 17 0.31 -9.55 -7.57
C GLU A 17 0.20 -8.43 -8.62
N LEU A 18 1.15 -7.50 -8.61
CA LEU A 18 1.24 -6.42 -9.60
C LEU A 18 1.59 -6.95 -10.98
N GLU A 19 2.49 -7.93 -11.08
CA GLU A 19 2.85 -8.59 -12.34
C GLU A 19 1.67 -9.39 -12.93
N VAL A 20 0.85 -10.06 -12.10
CA VAL A 20 -0.42 -10.66 -12.56
C VAL A 20 -1.36 -9.60 -13.15
N GLY A 21 -1.34 -8.38 -12.61
CA GLY A 21 -2.10 -7.25 -13.15
C GLY A 21 -1.53 -6.67 -14.44
N ARG A 22 -0.25 -6.88 -14.73
CA ARG A 22 0.41 -6.41 -15.96
C ARG A 22 0.23 -7.42 -17.10
N SER A 23 -0.77 -7.19 -17.94
CA SER A 23 -0.78 -7.82 -19.27
C SER A 23 0.29 -7.19 -20.16
N THR A 24 0.93 -7.99 -21.01
CA THR A 24 2.14 -7.71 -21.82
C THR A 24 2.07 -6.50 -22.78
N LYS A 25 1.03 -5.66 -22.72
CA LYS A 25 0.79 -4.53 -23.64
C LYS A 25 0.21 -3.27 -23.01
N THR A 26 -0.13 -3.26 -21.72
CA THR A 26 -0.83 -2.11 -21.11
C THR A 26 -0.11 -1.67 -19.84
N GLU A 27 0.12 -0.36 -19.72
CA GLU A 27 0.56 0.24 -18.46
C GLU A 27 -0.37 -0.15 -17.31
N LEU A 28 0.20 -0.33 -16.12
CA LEU A 28 -0.56 -0.68 -14.93
C LEU A 28 -1.45 0.51 -14.54
N THR A 29 -2.75 0.38 -14.77
CA THR A 29 -3.71 1.42 -14.38
C THR A 29 -3.92 1.44 -12.87
N THR A 30 -4.34 2.58 -12.31
CA THR A 30 -4.67 2.74 -10.88
C THR A 30 -5.65 1.67 -10.39
N ARG A 31 -6.64 1.32 -11.21
CA ARG A 31 -7.61 0.27 -10.88
C ARG A 31 -6.96 -1.11 -10.79
N LEU A 32 -6.04 -1.44 -11.69
CA LEU A 32 -5.35 -2.74 -11.67
C LEU A 32 -4.38 -2.82 -10.49
N ALA A 33 -3.67 -1.73 -10.20
CA ALA A 33 -2.82 -1.63 -9.01
C ALA A 33 -3.62 -1.77 -7.71
N TRP A 34 -4.78 -1.10 -7.59
CA TRP A 34 -5.69 -1.27 -6.45
C TRP A 34 -6.12 -2.72 -6.28
N LEU A 35 -6.57 -3.38 -7.35
CA LEU A 35 -7.00 -4.78 -7.28
C LEU A 35 -5.85 -5.73 -6.89
N ALA A 36 -4.65 -5.48 -7.40
CA ALA A 36 -3.46 -6.24 -7.02
C ALA A 36 -3.12 -6.04 -5.54
N PHE A 37 -3.10 -4.79 -5.08
CA PHE A 37 -2.87 -4.46 -3.69
C PHE A 37 -3.92 -5.10 -2.77
N MET A 38 -5.20 -5.09 -3.15
CA MET A 38 -6.25 -5.72 -2.35
C MET A 38 -6.09 -7.25 -2.26
N ARG A 39 -5.53 -7.92 -3.28
CA ARG A 39 -5.19 -9.35 -3.19
C ARG A 39 -4.01 -9.58 -2.26
N PHE A 40 -2.97 -8.75 -2.36
CA PHE A 40 -1.85 -8.73 -1.42
C PHE A 40 -2.33 -8.48 0.03
N ALA A 41 -3.22 -7.51 0.25
CA ALA A 41 -3.75 -7.14 1.56
C ALA A 41 -4.52 -8.27 2.25
N GLN A 42 -5.18 -9.13 1.46
CA GLN A 42 -5.90 -10.31 1.97
C GLN A 42 -4.96 -11.45 2.40
N GLN A 43 -3.68 -11.42 2.01
CA GLN A 43 -2.72 -12.45 2.40
C GLN A 43 -2.49 -12.44 3.92
N ARG A 44 -2.52 -13.62 4.54
CA ARG A 44 -2.26 -13.78 5.97
C ARG A 44 -0.78 -14.05 6.21
N PHE A 45 -0.03 -13.01 6.55
CA PHE A 45 1.37 -13.13 6.91
C PHE A 45 1.56 -13.77 8.29
N ALA A 46 2.77 -14.30 8.53
CA ALA A 46 3.20 -14.84 9.81
C ALA A 46 3.52 -13.71 10.81
N THR A 47 2.50 -12.98 11.26
CA THR A 47 2.60 -11.92 12.28
C THR A 47 2.10 -12.41 13.63
N ALA A 48 2.39 -11.68 14.71
CA ALA A 48 1.80 -11.91 16.02
C ALA A 48 0.26 -11.90 15.92
N PRO A 49 -0.47 -12.76 16.65
CA PRO A 49 -1.92 -12.94 16.50
C PRO A 49 -2.72 -11.86 17.24
N THR A 50 -2.27 -10.61 17.25
CA THR A 50 -3.02 -9.47 17.78
C THR A 50 -3.71 -8.72 16.63
N PRO A 51 -4.81 -7.99 16.89
CA PRO A 51 -5.58 -7.30 15.85
C PRO A 51 -4.78 -6.28 15.05
N ASP A 52 -3.79 -5.63 15.67
CA ASP A 52 -3.07 -4.49 15.10
C ASP A 52 -1.72 -4.87 14.48
N SER A 53 -1.32 -6.16 14.55
CA SER A 53 -0.03 -6.62 13.99
C SER A 53 0.11 -6.48 12.48
N ALA A 54 -1.00 -6.34 11.75
CA ALA A 54 -1.01 -6.23 10.30
C ALA A 54 -2.13 -5.30 9.83
N GLY A 55 -1.80 -4.01 9.71
CA GLY A 55 -2.73 -2.95 9.33
C GLY A 55 -2.67 -2.57 7.85
N LEU A 56 -3.71 -1.88 7.38
CA LEU A 56 -3.74 -1.21 6.08
C LEU A 56 -3.92 0.29 6.29
N LEU A 57 -3.12 1.08 5.58
CA LEU A 57 -3.18 2.53 5.57
C LEU A 57 -3.36 3.01 4.12
N PHE A 58 -4.26 3.95 3.92
CA PHE A 58 -4.57 4.53 2.60
C PHE A 58 -4.39 6.03 2.69
N GLN A 59 -3.42 6.56 1.95
CA GLN A 59 -3.14 7.99 1.91
C GLN A 59 -3.28 8.48 0.47
N TYR A 60 -3.78 9.70 0.32
CA TYR A 60 -3.88 10.33 -0.98
C TYR A 60 -3.78 11.85 -0.84
N GLY A 61 -3.37 12.50 -1.92
CA GLY A 61 -3.31 13.95 -2.00
C GLY A 61 -2.54 14.43 -3.22
N THR A 62 -2.64 15.72 -3.48
CA THR A 62 -1.85 16.36 -4.55
C THR A 62 -0.52 16.88 -4.00
N TYR A 63 0.59 16.40 -4.55
CA TYR A 63 1.92 16.81 -4.13
C TYR A 63 2.79 17.22 -5.31
N ALA A 64 3.63 18.23 -5.11
CA ALA A 64 4.56 18.74 -6.12
C ALA A 64 6.00 18.21 -5.96
N PHE A 65 6.18 16.97 -5.49
CA PHE A 65 7.51 16.39 -5.23
C PHE A 65 8.42 16.31 -6.46
N SER A 66 7.84 16.17 -7.65
CA SER A 66 8.57 16.13 -8.93
C SER A 66 8.77 17.52 -9.57
N GLY A 67 8.37 18.61 -8.88
CA GLY A 67 8.32 19.96 -9.43
C GLY A 67 7.05 20.27 -10.24
N ARG A 68 6.17 19.28 -10.45
CA ARG A 68 4.80 19.45 -10.95
C ARG A 68 3.82 18.81 -9.97
N PRO A 69 2.66 19.42 -9.69
CA PRO A 69 1.61 18.79 -8.89
C PRO A 69 1.16 17.49 -9.55
N MET A 70 1.15 16.41 -8.77
CA MET A 70 0.67 15.09 -9.17
C MET A 70 -0.25 14.55 -8.07
N PHE A 71 -1.37 13.94 -8.47
CA PHE A 71 -2.22 13.22 -7.53
C PHE A 71 -1.54 11.90 -7.17
N THR A 72 -1.29 11.70 -5.89
CA THR A 72 -0.63 10.51 -5.36
C THR A 72 -1.64 9.68 -4.57
N VAL A 73 -1.66 8.38 -4.81
CA VAL A 73 -2.34 7.40 -3.97
C VAL A 73 -1.28 6.46 -3.42
N ASP A 74 -1.17 6.38 -2.11
CA ASP A 74 -0.28 5.46 -1.42
C ASP A 74 -1.10 4.40 -0.67
N LEU A 75 -0.97 3.16 -1.14
CA LEU A 75 -1.60 1.99 -0.53
C LEU A 75 -0.54 1.29 0.31
N THR A 76 -0.73 1.30 1.62
CA THR A 76 0.29 0.85 2.57
C THR A 76 -0.20 -0.31 3.38
N ARG A 77 0.66 -1.33 3.51
CA ARG A 77 0.49 -2.40 4.48
C ARG A 77 1.56 -2.27 5.55
N GLN A 78 1.14 -2.19 6.80
CA GLN A 78 2.04 -2.06 7.95
C GLN A 78 2.05 -3.33 8.78
N PHE A 79 3.22 -3.70 9.28
CA PHE A 79 3.43 -4.81 10.17
C PHE A 79 4.04 -4.31 11.47
N ASP A 80 3.46 -4.71 12.60
CA ASP A 80 4.02 -4.47 13.92
C ASP A 80 5.21 -5.39 14.15
N ILE A 81 6.34 -4.82 14.56
CA ILE A 81 7.50 -5.57 15.03
C ILE A 81 7.58 -5.37 16.54
N SER A 82 7.58 -6.49 17.25
CA SER A 82 7.79 -6.52 18.69
C SER A 82 9.23 -6.95 19.00
N ASP A 83 9.76 -6.47 20.13
CA ASP A 83 11.06 -6.89 20.64
C ASP A 83 11.03 -8.29 21.28
N ASP A 84 12.19 -8.75 21.80
CA ASP A 84 12.29 -10.04 22.50
C ASP A 84 11.40 -10.14 23.76
N GLY A 85 10.96 -8.99 24.30
CA GLY A 85 10.01 -8.89 25.41
C GLY A 85 8.54 -8.95 24.97
N GLY A 86 8.26 -8.92 23.67
CA GLY A 86 6.92 -8.85 23.11
C GLY A 86 6.31 -7.45 23.18
N GLU A 87 7.10 -6.43 23.50
CA GLU A 87 6.67 -5.03 23.47
C GLU A 87 6.85 -4.46 22.07
N HIS A 88 6.04 -3.47 21.71
CA HIS A 88 6.17 -2.77 20.43
C HIS A 88 7.56 -2.14 20.29
N ASP A 89 8.23 -2.41 19.16
CA ASP A 89 9.50 -1.77 18.79
C ASP A 89 9.27 -0.77 17.65
N HIS A 90 8.83 -1.23 16.48
CA HIS A 90 8.61 -0.38 15.32
C HIS A 90 7.61 -0.98 14.31
N TYR A 91 7.20 -0.18 13.32
CA TYR A 91 6.44 -0.68 12.18
C TYR A 91 7.34 -0.85 10.95
N VAL A 92 7.13 -1.95 10.23
CA VAL A 92 7.64 -2.12 8.86
C VAL A 92 6.49 -1.88 7.89
N GLN A 93 6.70 -0.97 6.93
CA GLN A 93 5.66 -0.54 5.99
C GLN A 93 6.06 -0.86 4.55
N ILE A 94 5.13 -1.49 3.83
CA ILE A 94 5.24 -1.75 2.39
C ILE A 94 4.29 -0.82 1.66
N HIS A 95 4.85 0.05 0.82
CA HIS A 95 4.14 1.08 0.08
C HIS A 95 3.93 0.66 -1.38
N CYS A 96 2.71 0.87 -1.88
CA CYS A 96 2.36 0.79 -3.29
C CYS A 96 1.90 2.18 -3.74
N GLU A 97 2.86 3.02 -4.12
CA GLU A 97 2.62 4.40 -4.52
C GLU A 97 2.26 4.50 -6.02
N LEU A 98 1.16 5.18 -6.31
CA LEU A 98 0.65 5.46 -7.64
C LEU A 98 0.61 6.96 -7.86
N ARG A 99 1.26 7.44 -8.92
CA ARG A 99 1.24 8.85 -9.32
C ARG A 99 0.42 9.00 -10.59
N CYS A 100 -0.59 9.84 -10.52
CA CYS A 100 -1.50 10.14 -11.62
C CYS A 100 -1.43 11.64 -11.94
N GLU A 101 -1.71 12.00 -13.19
CA GLU A 101 -1.95 13.39 -13.54
C GLU A 101 -3.13 13.95 -12.70
N CYS A 102 -3.05 15.24 -12.36
CA CYS A 102 -4.13 15.91 -11.65
C CYS A 102 -5.36 16.00 -12.55
N GLU A 103 -6.43 15.30 -12.17
CA GLU A 103 -7.75 15.45 -12.76
C GLU A 103 -8.55 16.46 -11.93
N PRO A 104 -9.21 17.47 -12.52
CA PRO A 104 -9.96 18.49 -11.76
C PRO A 104 -11.03 17.92 -10.82
N ALA A 105 -11.55 16.72 -11.13
CA ALA A 105 -12.48 16.01 -10.26
C ALA A 105 -11.87 15.53 -8.93
N LEU A 106 -10.54 15.39 -8.87
CA LEU A 106 -9.78 14.95 -7.69
C LEU A 106 -9.37 16.13 -6.79
N ASP A 107 -9.36 17.37 -7.30
CA ASP A 107 -9.12 18.58 -6.49
C ASP A 107 -10.15 18.70 -5.35
N ALA A 108 -11.37 18.20 -5.56
CA ALA A 108 -12.41 18.17 -4.54
C ALA A 108 -12.11 17.19 -3.38
N LEU A 109 -11.20 16.22 -3.57
CA LEU A 109 -10.82 15.26 -2.53
C LEU A 109 -9.76 15.82 -1.57
N ASP A 110 -8.90 16.73 -2.03
CA ASP A 110 -7.97 17.45 -1.14
C ASP A 110 -8.75 18.25 -0.07
N MET A 111 -9.96 18.72 -0.40
CA MET A 111 -10.84 19.45 0.53
C MET A 111 -11.44 18.58 1.64
N LEU A 112 -11.40 17.25 1.52
CA LEU A 112 -11.87 16.31 2.55
C LEU A 112 -10.77 15.91 3.54
N GLY A 113 -9.50 16.22 3.21
CA GLY A 113 -8.31 15.99 4.04
C GLY A 113 -7.93 17.14 4.97
N GLY A 114 -8.69 18.23 4.99
CA GLY A 114 -8.44 19.40 5.83
C GLY A 114 -7.34 20.32 5.31
N GLY A 115 -7.77 21.52 4.88
CA GLY A 115 -6.94 22.66 4.51
C GLY A 115 -7.58 23.35 3.30
N CYS A 116 -8.23 24.52 3.41
CA CYS A 116 -7.94 25.69 4.26
C CYS A 116 -8.97 25.98 5.36
#